data_AF-A0A2G5UDP8-F1
#
_entry.id   AF-A0A2G5UDP8-F1
#
_cell.length_a   1.000
_cell.length_b   1.000
_cell.length_c   1.000
_cell.angle_alpha   90.00
_cell.angle_beta   90.00
_cell.angle_gamma   90.00
#
_symmetry.space_group_name_H-M   'P 1'
#
loop_
_entity.id
_entity.type
_entity.pdbx_description
1 polymer ?
#
loop_
_entity_poly.entity_id
_entity_poly.type
_entity_poly.pdbx_seq_one_letter_code
_entity_poly.pdbx_strand_id
1 'polypeptide(L)'
;MYLLIIIPLLFQQIQCSGYLDLSFKSDFNLKAFVNVSSDSTPLLIPFFISPNKTERLPKIPIRFDEKVSLTILVINHDRLDIDNSTLTTSFDPKQGILSPLTVMFPFSGIKINVGCDEKWYGEKCDVFCCSETASRVGKVCNSFGQLGCPDGKRGLDCGQEISKKWCKCKNNGSCVSSFGKNLREKMQCSCNVGFSGVHCEKEMESIEMMSTYGVDPKKFEIGTAKMLYDSVTDNEFSEVSRPHSSHLLHNLRINDA
;
A
#
# COMPACT_ATOMS: atom_id res chain seq x y z
N MET A 1 -54.11 22.34 -12.38
CA MET A 1 -53.16 21.41 -13.03
C MET A 1 -51.76 21.80 -12.57
N TYR A 2 -51.33 21.34 -11.40
CA TYR A 2 -49.99 21.63 -10.88
C TYR A 2 -49.06 20.47 -11.26
N LEU A 3 -48.06 20.80 -12.09
CA LEU A 3 -47.01 19.92 -12.54
C LEU A 3 -46.01 19.74 -11.38
N LEU A 4 -46.10 18.63 -10.64
CA LEU A 4 -45.10 18.26 -9.64
C LEU A 4 -43.86 17.72 -10.36
N ILE A 5 -42.83 18.56 -10.41
CA ILE A 5 -41.51 18.25 -10.95
C ILE A 5 -40.86 17.19 -10.06
N ILE A 6 -40.67 15.99 -10.59
CA ILE A 6 -39.86 14.93 -9.99
C ILE A 6 -38.39 15.35 -10.16
N ILE A 7 -37.76 15.82 -9.09
CA ILE A 7 -36.31 16.02 -9.03
C ILE A 7 -35.67 14.62 -8.97
N PRO A 8 -34.88 14.18 -9.95
CA PRO A 8 -34.11 12.96 -9.80
C PRO A 8 -33.02 13.23 -8.76
N LEU A 9 -33.09 12.51 -7.65
CA LEU A 9 -31.97 12.30 -6.75
C LEU A 9 -30.81 11.75 -7.58
N LEU A 10 -29.84 12.61 -7.90
CA LEU A 10 -28.50 12.22 -8.29
C LEU A 10 -27.94 11.41 -7.12
N PHE A 11 -28.12 10.11 -7.16
CA PHE A 11 -27.27 9.19 -6.41
C PHE A 11 -25.85 9.46 -6.90
N GLN A 12 -25.08 10.19 -6.08
CA GLN A 12 -23.65 10.29 -6.26
C GLN A 12 -23.13 8.86 -6.28
N GLN A 13 -22.65 8.42 -7.45
CA GLN A 13 -21.83 7.24 -7.51
C GLN A 13 -20.68 7.50 -6.54
N ILE A 14 -20.55 6.64 -5.54
CA ILE A 14 -19.44 6.67 -4.60
C ILE A 14 -18.20 6.44 -5.46
N GLN A 15 -17.52 7.53 -5.85
CA GLN A 15 -16.25 7.45 -6.51
C GLN A 15 -15.24 7.05 -5.43
N CYS A 16 -14.75 5.81 -5.49
CA CYS A 16 -13.60 5.42 -4.70
C CYS A 16 -12.47 6.40 -4.99
N SER A 17 -11.87 6.97 -3.95
CA SER A 17 -10.83 8.01 -4.08
C SER A 17 -9.59 7.59 -3.29
N GLY A 18 -8.58 7.13 -4.00
CA GLY A 18 -7.30 6.76 -3.39
C GLY A 18 -6.17 6.69 -4.39
N TYR A 19 -4.99 6.38 -3.87
CA TYR A 19 -3.73 6.55 -4.58
C TYR A 19 -2.70 5.50 -4.19
N LEU A 20 -1.70 5.33 -5.05
CA LEU A 20 -0.43 4.71 -4.71
C LEU A 20 0.59 5.78 -4.32
N ASP A 21 1.30 5.51 -3.25
CA ASP A 21 2.48 6.24 -2.80
C ASP A 21 3.65 5.25 -2.82
N LEU A 22 4.63 5.54 -3.67
CA LEU A 22 5.76 4.67 -3.96
C LEU A 22 7.04 5.31 -3.43
N SER A 23 7.79 4.56 -2.62
CA SER A 23 9.12 4.97 -2.15
C SER A 23 10.18 3.95 -2.51
N PHE A 24 11.36 4.42 -2.90
CA PHE A 24 12.47 3.61 -3.35
C PHE A 24 13.76 4.01 -2.63
N LYS A 25 14.63 3.04 -2.39
CA LYS A 25 15.98 3.25 -1.87
C LYS A 25 16.97 2.30 -2.55
N SER A 26 18.17 2.81 -2.82
CA SER A 26 19.27 2.09 -3.43
C SER A 26 20.60 2.67 -2.95
N ASP A 27 21.64 1.86 -2.98
CA ASP A 27 23.02 2.28 -2.77
C ASP A 27 23.70 2.81 -4.05
N PHE A 28 22.97 2.82 -5.18
CA PHE A 28 23.47 3.19 -6.50
C PHE A 28 22.71 4.38 -7.09
N ASN A 29 23.34 5.10 -8.02
CA ASN A 29 22.65 6.04 -8.88
C ASN A 29 21.91 5.28 -9.97
N LEU A 30 20.58 5.41 -9.97
CA LEU A 30 19.71 4.70 -10.90
C LEU A 30 18.86 5.69 -11.69
N LYS A 31 18.65 5.40 -12.97
CA LYS A 31 17.54 5.97 -13.74
C LYS A 31 16.47 4.91 -13.85
N ALA A 32 15.24 5.25 -13.52
CA ALA A 32 14.16 4.30 -13.53
C ALA A 32 12.87 4.90 -14.08
N PHE A 33 11.98 4.02 -14.53
CA PHE A 33 10.65 4.34 -14.98
C PHE A 33 9.68 3.45 -14.23
N VAL A 34 8.67 4.05 -13.60
CA VAL A 34 7.53 3.30 -13.10
C VAL A 34 6.41 3.37 -14.12
N ASN A 35 5.90 2.21 -14.51
CA ASN A 35 4.65 2.07 -15.23
C ASN A 35 3.59 1.51 -14.29
N VAL A 36 2.52 2.27 -14.07
CA VAL A 36 1.32 1.83 -13.33
C VAL A 36 0.19 1.64 -14.33
N SER A 37 -0.40 0.44 -14.33
CA SER A 37 -1.52 0.09 -15.19
C SER A 37 -2.63 -0.52 -14.34
N SER A 38 -3.78 0.14 -14.24
CA SER A 38 -5.03 -0.49 -13.80
C SER A 38 -5.90 -0.94 -14.98
N ASP A 39 -5.69 -0.36 -16.17
CA ASP A 39 -6.48 -0.56 -17.39
C ASP A 39 -5.64 -0.42 -18.69
N SER A 40 -6.26 0.01 -19.80
CA SER A 40 -5.66 0.21 -21.13
C SER A 40 -4.76 1.44 -21.26
N THR A 41 -4.72 2.35 -20.27
CA THR A 41 -3.87 3.55 -20.30
C THR A 41 -2.78 3.49 -19.22
N PRO A 42 -1.58 3.00 -19.55
CA PRO A 42 -0.46 2.97 -18.62
C PRO A 42 0.02 4.39 -18.29
N LEU A 43 0.28 4.66 -17.01
CA LEU A 43 0.95 5.88 -16.57
C LEU A 43 2.44 5.61 -16.39
N LEU A 44 3.26 6.29 -17.19
CA LEU A 44 4.73 6.18 -17.15
C LEU A 44 5.35 7.39 -16.43
N ILE A 45 6.12 7.13 -15.37
CA ILE A 45 6.76 8.15 -14.53
C ILE A 45 8.26 7.90 -14.50
N PRO A 46 9.09 8.76 -15.12
CA PRO A 46 10.53 8.70 -14.98
C PRO A 46 10.96 9.25 -13.62
N PHE A 47 12.00 8.66 -13.03
CA PHE A 47 12.59 9.13 -11.79
C PHE A 47 14.06 8.71 -11.67
N PHE A 48 14.77 9.36 -10.75
CA PHE A 48 16.17 9.12 -10.45
C PHE A 48 16.31 8.75 -9.00
N ILE A 49 17.18 7.80 -8.70
CA ILE A 49 17.51 7.40 -7.33
C ILE A 49 18.97 7.72 -7.09
N SER A 50 19.24 8.40 -5.98
CA SER A 50 20.60 8.68 -5.52
C SER A 50 20.95 7.80 -4.32
N PRO A 51 22.20 7.37 -4.16
CA PRO A 51 22.67 6.65 -2.98
C PRO A 51 22.33 7.39 -1.69
N ASN A 52 21.99 6.64 -0.64
CA ASN A 52 21.68 7.15 0.70
C ASN A 52 20.47 8.10 0.78
N LYS A 53 19.63 8.14 -0.26
CA LYS A 53 18.38 8.91 -0.26
C LYS A 53 17.19 8.00 -0.50
N THR A 54 16.11 8.29 0.22
CA THR A 54 14.80 7.73 -0.07
C THR A 54 14.12 8.61 -1.09
N GLU A 55 13.85 8.05 -2.26
CA GLU A 55 13.07 8.75 -3.28
C GLU A 55 11.61 8.41 -3.16
N ARG A 56 10.76 9.43 -3.27
CA ARG A 56 9.30 9.29 -3.20
C ARG A 56 8.69 9.85 -4.47
N LEU A 57 7.84 9.05 -5.10
CA LEU A 57 7.10 9.50 -6.27
C LEU A 57 5.89 10.34 -5.86
N PRO A 58 5.39 11.20 -6.76
CA PRO A 58 4.08 11.81 -6.60
C PRO A 58 2.99 10.74 -6.42
N LYS A 59 1.93 11.07 -5.67
CA LYS A 59 0.79 10.18 -5.49
C LYS A 59 0.14 9.87 -6.84
N ILE A 60 -0.07 8.59 -7.12
CA ILE A 60 -0.63 8.10 -8.38
C ILE A 60 -2.08 7.68 -8.11
N PRO A 61 -3.09 8.33 -8.69
CA PRO A 61 -4.48 7.91 -8.48
C PRO A 61 -4.70 6.50 -9.02
N ILE A 62 -5.48 5.70 -8.30
CA ILE A 62 -5.82 4.33 -8.71
C ILE A 62 -7.30 4.04 -8.52
N ARG A 63 -7.78 3.02 -9.25
CA ARG A 63 -9.13 2.48 -9.08
C ARG A 63 -9.09 1.20 -8.25
N PHE A 64 -10.08 1.01 -7.38
CA PHE A 64 -10.13 -0.11 -6.42
C PHE A 64 -10.97 -1.31 -6.90
N ASP A 65 -11.58 -1.19 -8.07
CA ASP A 65 -12.38 -2.21 -8.75
C ASP A 65 -11.55 -3.07 -9.72
N GLU A 66 -10.32 -2.66 -10.00
CA GLU A 66 -9.43 -3.33 -10.94
C GLU A 66 -8.10 -3.71 -10.30
N LYS A 67 -7.46 -4.73 -10.87
CA LYS A 67 -6.14 -5.17 -10.43
C LYS A 67 -5.09 -4.16 -10.89
N VAL A 68 -4.25 -3.72 -9.97
CA VAL A 68 -3.14 -2.82 -10.28
C VAL A 68 -1.93 -3.64 -10.69
N SER A 69 -1.31 -3.29 -11.82
CA SER A 69 -0.03 -3.83 -12.26
C SER A 69 1.03 -2.73 -12.21
N LEU A 70 2.14 -3.04 -11.54
CA LEU A 70 3.29 -2.16 -11.37
C LEU A 70 4.48 -2.79 -12.09
N THR A 71 5.08 -2.04 -13.00
CA THR A 71 6.32 -2.41 -13.68
C THR A 71 7.36 -1.32 -13.46
N ILE A 72 8.51 -1.67 -12.90
CA ILE A 72 9.63 -0.77 -12.65
C ILE A 72 10.76 -1.18 -13.57
N LEU A 73 11.10 -0.33 -14.53
CA LEU A 73 12.26 -0.51 -15.39
C LEU A 73 13.41 0.31 -14.82
N VAL A 74 14.56 -0.32 -14.59
CA VAL A 74 15.76 0.31 -14.04
C VAL A 74 16.90 0.21 -15.03
N ILE A 75 17.60 1.32 -15.18
CA ILE A 75 18.84 1.47 -15.94
C ILE A 75 19.91 1.87 -14.93
N ASN A 76 20.89 0.98 -14.75
CA ASN A 76 21.99 1.23 -13.84
C ASN A 76 23.01 2.17 -14.50
N HIS A 77 23.31 3.29 -13.85
CA HIS A 77 24.32 4.23 -14.33
C HIS A 77 25.71 4.00 -13.75
N ASP A 78 25.80 3.32 -12.60
CA ASP A 78 27.03 3.20 -11.83
C ASP A 78 27.78 1.88 -12.10
N ARG A 79 27.10 0.83 -12.57
CA ARG A 79 27.75 -0.44 -12.95
C ARG A 79 27.42 -0.87 -14.37
N LEU A 80 28.45 -1.32 -15.08
CA LEU A 80 28.42 -1.68 -16.50
C LEU A 80 28.01 -3.15 -16.76
N ASP A 81 27.88 -3.96 -15.70
CA ASP A 81 27.73 -5.42 -15.78
C ASP A 81 26.27 -5.89 -15.74
N ILE A 82 25.33 -4.99 -15.40
CA ILE A 82 23.89 -5.23 -15.43
C ILE A 82 23.27 -4.09 -16.23
N ASP A 83 22.85 -4.38 -17.46
CA ASP A 83 22.38 -3.35 -18.40
C ASP A 83 21.03 -2.76 -17.95
N ASN A 84 20.06 -3.62 -17.63
CA ASN A 84 18.75 -3.22 -17.15
C ASN A 84 18.12 -4.28 -16.23
N SER A 85 17.22 -3.85 -15.35
CA SER A 85 16.36 -4.76 -14.60
C SER A 85 14.91 -4.30 -14.68
N THR A 86 14.01 -5.26 -14.74
CA THR A 86 12.58 -5.04 -14.75
C THR A 86 11.95 -5.76 -13.57
N LEU A 87 11.31 -5.02 -12.68
CA LEU A 87 10.56 -5.56 -11.57
C LEU A 87 9.07 -5.45 -11.87
N THR A 88 8.32 -6.52 -11.67
CA THR A 88 6.88 -6.55 -11.90
C THR A 88 6.13 -7.11 -10.70
N THR A 89 4.97 -6.53 -10.42
CA THR A 89 4.02 -7.08 -9.45
C THR A 89 2.61 -6.68 -9.82
N SER A 90 1.64 -7.46 -9.36
CA SER A 90 0.23 -7.21 -9.64
C SER A 90 -0.62 -7.64 -8.45
N PHE A 91 -1.49 -6.75 -7.99
CA PHE A 91 -2.25 -6.94 -6.76
C PHE A 91 -3.64 -6.30 -6.83
N ASP A 92 -4.57 -6.83 -6.04
CA ASP A 92 -5.85 -6.19 -5.81
C ASP A 92 -5.65 -5.05 -4.79
N PRO A 93 -5.91 -3.78 -5.16
CA PRO A 93 -5.63 -2.65 -4.29
C PRO A 93 -6.52 -2.70 -3.05
N LYS A 94 -5.87 -2.65 -1.89
CA LYS A 94 -6.51 -2.53 -0.57
C LYS A 94 -5.72 -1.55 0.25
N GLN A 95 -6.40 -0.64 0.96
CA GLN A 95 -5.78 0.36 1.82
C GLN A 95 -4.76 -0.31 2.76
N GLY A 96 -3.53 0.20 2.75
CA GLY A 96 -2.45 -0.32 3.57
C GLY A 96 -1.11 -0.40 2.84
N ILE A 97 -0.12 -0.94 3.54
CA ILE A 97 1.24 -1.08 3.03
C ILE A 97 1.43 -2.48 2.46
N LEU A 98 1.86 -2.52 1.20
CA LEU A 98 2.08 -3.72 0.39
C LEU A 98 3.57 -3.92 0.09
N SER A 99 4.47 -3.45 0.95
CA SER A 99 5.91 -3.65 0.74
C SER A 99 6.26 -5.15 0.60
N PRO A 100 7.10 -5.54 -0.37
CA PRO A 100 7.64 -6.88 -0.43
C PRO A 100 8.54 -7.12 0.80
N LEU A 101 8.70 -8.36 1.25
CA LEU A 101 9.57 -8.65 2.39
C LEU A 101 11.04 -8.51 2.04
N THR A 102 11.39 -8.86 0.81
CA THR A 102 12.74 -8.74 0.27
C THR A 102 12.71 -7.92 -1.01
N VAL A 103 13.87 -7.38 -1.34
CA VAL A 103 14.12 -6.68 -2.59
C VAL A 103 15.34 -7.28 -3.26
N MET A 104 15.41 -7.10 -4.57
CA MET A 104 16.53 -7.57 -5.37
C MET A 104 17.34 -6.38 -5.84
N PHE A 105 18.61 -6.63 -6.13
CA PHE A 105 19.50 -5.63 -6.70
C PHE A 105 18.87 -4.88 -7.88
N PRO A 106 19.05 -3.56 -8.05
CA PRO A 106 19.89 -2.67 -7.24
C PRO A 106 19.17 -2.01 -6.06
N PHE A 107 17.96 -2.42 -5.70
CA PHE A 107 17.22 -1.80 -4.60
C PHE A 107 17.63 -2.38 -3.24
N SER A 108 17.69 -1.52 -2.23
CA SER A 108 17.74 -1.91 -0.81
C SER A 108 16.41 -1.67 -0.10
N GLY A 109 15.51 -0.89 -0.70
CA GLY A 109 14.15 -0.74 -0.19
C GLY A 109 13.12 -0.35 -1.25
N ILE A 110 11.96 -0.98 -1.19
CA ILE A 110 10.77 -0.62 -1.98
C ILE A 110 9.55 -0.58 -1.05
N LYS A 111 8.85 0.55 -1.01
CA LYS A 111 7.59 0.70 -0.27
C LYS A 111 6.47 1.02 -1.23
N ILE A 112 5.41 0.22 -1.14
CA ILE A 112 4.16 0.45 -1.85
C ILE A 112 3.09 0.70 -0.79
N ASN A 113 2.52 1.90 -0.80
CA ASN A 113 1.42 2.25 0.09
C ASN A 113 0.17 2.59 -0.74
N VAL A 114 -0.91 1.86 -0.47
CA VAL A 114 -2.23 2.16 -1.02
C VAL A 114 -2.95 3.04 0.00
N GLY A 115 -3.08 4.32 -0.33
CA GLY A 115 -3.70 5.33 0.53
C GLY A 115 -5.08 5.75 0.03
N CYS A 116 -5.88 6.31 0.93
CA CYS A 116 -7.12 6.99 0.57
C CYS A 116 -6.89 8.49 0.49
N ASP A 117 -7.61 9.16 -0.41
CA ASP A 117 -7.63 10.62 -0.44
C ASP A 117 -8.23 11.19 0.85
N GLU A 118 -8.05 12.49 1.04
CA GLU A 118 -8.57 13.18 2.20
C GLU A 118 -10.09 12.92 2.34
N LYS A 119 -10.53 12.59 3.56
CA LYS A 119 -11.93 12.29 3.91
C LYS A 119 -12.45 10.95 3.37
N TRP A 120 -11.64 10.16 2.69
CA TRP A 120 -11.98 8.81 2.26
C TRP A 120 -11.26 7.75 3.10
N TYR A 121 -11.94 6.65 3.34
CA TYR A 121 -11.52 5.60 4.27
C TYR A 121 -12.08 4.24 3.84
N GLY A 122 -11.70 3.21 4.59
CA GLY A 122 -12.13 1.84 4.35
C GLY A 122 -11.15 1.12 3.43
N GLU A 123 -11.25 -0.21 3.40
CA GLU A 123 -10.30 -1.05 2.64
C GLU A 123 -10.21 -0.69 1.16
N LYS A 124 -11.27 -0.10 0.60
CA LYS A 124 -11.34 0.34 -0.81
C LYS A 124 -11.45 1.85 -1.00
N CYS A 125 -11.21 2.63 0.05
CA CYS A 125 -11.36 4.09 0.02
C CYS A 125 -12.73 4.56 -0.49
N ASP A 126 -13.79 3.84 -0.09
CA ASP A 126 -15.18 4.01 -0.51
C ASP A 126 -16.08 4.52 0.62
N VAL A 127 -15.51 4.75 1.82
CA VAL A 127 -16.22 5.29 2.97
C VAL A 127 -15.85 6.76 3.18
N PHE A 128 -16.79 7.66 2.90
CA PHE A 128 -16.60 9.08 3.14
C PHE A 128 -16.85 9.45 4.62
N CYS A 129 -15.90 10.17 5.22
CA CYS A 129 -16.04 10.77 6.54
C CYS A 129 -15.34 12.13 6.62
N CYS A 130 -16.10 13.16 6.99
CA CYS A 130 -15.61 14.53 7.10
C CYS A 130 -15.31 14.87 8.57
N SER A 131 -14.03 15.05 8.90
CA SER A 131 -13.56 15.32 10.27
C SER A 131 -14.17 16.60 10.85
N GLU A 132 -14.38 17.63 10.03
CA GLU A 132 -14.99 18.89 10.45
C GLU A 132 -16.45 18.67 10.89
N THR A 133 -17.23 17.90 10.11
CA THR A 133 -18.60 17.56 10.48
C THR A 133 -18.66 16.66 11.71
N ALA A 134 -17.74 15.69 11.83
CA ALA A 134 -17.65 14.82 13.00
C ALA A 134 -17.37 15.63 14.28
N SER A 135 -16.44 16.60 14.21
CA SER A 135 -16.05 17.42 15.36
C SER A 135 -17.21 18.26 15.92
N ARG A 136 -18.14 18.73 15.06
CA ARG A 136 -19.32 19.51 15.47
C ARG A 136 -20.28 18.74 16.38
N VAL A 137 -20.24 17.42 16.33
CA VAL A 137 -21.04 16.53 17.19
C VAL A 137 -20.19 15.82 18.25
N GLY A 138 -18.97 16.32 18.51
CA GLY A 138 -18.05 15.75 19.51
C GLY A 138 -17.52 14.37 19.12
N LYS A 139 -17.41 14.08 17.82
CA LYS A 139 -16.93 12.80 17.27
C LYS A 139 -15.70 12.99 16.40
N VAL A 140 -15.07 11.87 16.02
CA VAL A 140 -13.96 11.82 15.06
C VAL A 140 -14.27 10.80 13.96
N CYS A 141 -13.62 10.93 12.81
CA CYS A 141 -13.57 9.87 11.81
C CYS A 141 -12.51 8.85 12.26
N ASN A 142 -12.94 7.63 12.57
CA ASN A 142 -12.00 6.57 12.95
C ASN A 142 -11.32 5.95 11.71
N SER A 143 -10.45 4.96 11.93
CA SER A 143 -9.71 4.29 10.84
C SER A 143 -10.59 3.61 9.78
N PHE A 144 -11.87 3.39 10.06
CA PHE A 144 -12.84 2.79 9.14
C PHE A 144 -13.70 3.84 8.41
N GLY A 145 -13.45 5.14 8.62
CA GLY A 145 -14.32 6.20 8.11
C GLY A 145 -15.67 6.27 8.79
N GLN A 146 -15.80 5.69 9.99
CA GLN A 146 -17.03 5.74 10.76
C GLN A 146 -16.88 6.83 11.82
N LEU A 147 -18.01 7.46 12.17
CA LEU A 147 -18.03 8.33 13.35
C LEU A 147 -17.66 7.48 14.57
N GLY A 148 -16.76 7.99 15.38
CA GLY A 148 -16.26 7.35 16.59
C GLY A 148 -16.00 8.38 17.67
N CYS A 149 -15.60 7.90 18.83
CA CYS A 149 -15.05 8.74 19.88
C CYS A 149 -13.53 8.88 19.72
N PRO A 150 -12.92 9.94 20.28
CA PRO A 150 -11.46 10.04 20.38
C PRO A 150 -10.84 8.81 21.03
N ASP A 151 -9.54 8.61 20.81
CA ASP A 151 -8.82 7.41 21.27
C ASP A 151 -9.05 7.14 22.76
N GLY A 152 -9.36 5.88 23.07
CA GLY A 152 -9.67 5.43 24.42
C GLY A 152 -11.07 5.79 24.93
N LYS A 153 -11.87 6.57 24.21
CA LYS A 153 -13.22 7.00 24.63
C LYS A 153 -14.33 6.24 23.93
N ARG A 154 -15.50 6.18 24.57
CA ARG A 154 -16.75 5.58 24.07
C ARG A 154 -17.99 6.24 24.67
N GLY A 155 -19.17 5.81 24.21
CA GLY A 155 -20.46 6.34 24.60
C GLY A 155 -20.96 7.43 23.64
N LEU A 156 -22.27 7.70 23.69
CA LEU A 156 -22.91 8.69 22.81
C LEU A 156 -22.30 10.10 22.95
N ASP A 157 -21.81 10.45 24.12
CA ASP A 157 -21.14 11.71 24.46
C ASP A 157 -19.60 11.61 24.52
N CYS A 158 -19.03 10.43 24.27
CA CYS A 158 -17.61 10.14 24.45
C CYS A 158 -17.07 10.35 25.88
N GLY A 159 -17.95 10.33 26.89
CA GLY A 159 -17.55 10.54 28.30
C GLY A 159 -16.97 9.29 28.98
N GLN A 160 -17.13 8.11 28.38
CA GLN A 160 -16.76 6.83 29.02
C GLN A 160 -15.44 6.30 28.46
N GLU A 161 -14.66 5.61 29.28
CA GLU A 161 -13.42 4.95 28.85
C GLU A 161 -13.68 3.58 28.19
N ILE A 162 -12.88 3.24 27.19
CA ILE A 162 -12.79 1.91 26.60
C ILE A 162 -12.00 1.01 27.54
N SER A 163 -12.66 -0.06 28.01
CA SER A 163 -11.98 -1.09 28.79
C SER A 163 -11.41 -2.16 27.86
N LYS A 164 -10.24 -2.71 28.22
CA LYS A 164 -9.58 -3.82 27.50
C LYS A 164 -10.46 -5.07 27.31
N LYS A 165 -11.57 -5.19 28.06
CA LYS A 165 -12.52 -6.31 27.93
C LYS A 165 -13.46 -6.19 26.71
N TRP A 166 -13.60 -4.99 26.13
CA TRP A 166 -14.58 -4.70 25.08
C TRP A 166 -14.12 -5.15 23.70
N CYS A 167 -12.81 -5.17 23.45
CA CYS A 167 -12.24 -5.77 22.26
C CYS A 167 -11.15 -6.78 22.63
N LYS A 168 -11.10 -7.89 21.90
CA LYS A 168 -10.05 -8.91 22.04
C LYS A 168 -8.95 -8.74 20.98
N CYS A 169 -8.53 -7.50 20.72
CA CYS A 169 -7.55 -7.21 19.67
C CYS A 169 -6.22 -7.92 19.96
N LYS A 170 -5.63 -8.50 18.91
CA LYS A 170 -4.33 -9.15 18.85
C LYS A 170 -3.33 -8.23 18.16
N ASN A 171 -2.05 -8.62 18.15
CA ASN A 171 -0.99 -7.93 17.42
C ASN A 171 -0.94 -6.41 17.68
N ASN A 172 -1.17 -6.06 18.95
CA ASN A 172 -1.19 -4.69 19.45
C ASN A 172 -2.23 -3.77 18.77
N GLY A 173 -3.31 -4.34 18.21
CA GLY A 173 -4.43 -3.57 17.66
C GLY A 173 -5.18 -2.78 18.74
N SER A 174 -5.74 -1.65 18.35
CA SER A 174 -6.44 -0.71 19.24
C SER A 174 -7.95 -0.91 19.18
N CYS A 175 -8.61 -0.88 20.34
CA CYS A 175 -10.07 -0.93 20.42
C CYS A 175 -10.63 0.47 20.17
N VAL A 176 -11.45 0.63 19.14
CA VAL A 176 -12.04 1.91 18.74
C VAL A 176 -13.56 1.85 18.78
N SER A 177 -14.17 2.97 19.16
CA SER A 177 -15.62 3.17 19.07
C SER A 177 -16.03 3.49 17.63
N SER A 178 -17.15 2.94 17.18
CA SER A 178 -17.73 3.17 15.86
C SER A 178 -19.24 3.27 15.95
N PHE A 179 -19.82 4.26 15.28
CA PHE A 179 -21.26 4.49 15.23
C PHE A 179 -21.77 4.21 13.82
N GLY A 180 -22.73 3.29 13.72
CA GLY A 180 -23.47 3.04 12.48
C GLY A 180 -24.52 4.11 12.21
N LYS A 181 -25.24 3.99 11.08
CA LYS A 181 -26.29 4.94 10.64
C LYS A 181 -27.39 5.21 11.69
N ASN A 182 -27.64 4.25 12.59
CA ASN A 182 -28.64 4.36 13.66
C ASN A 182 -28.07 4.84 15.00
N LEU A 183 -26.86 5.44 15.01
CA LEU A 183 -26.13 5.84 16.22
C LEU A 183 -25.90 4.69 17.23
N ARG A 184 -26.02 3.44 16.77
CA ARG A 184 -25.67 2.27 17.57
C ARG A 184 -24.16 2.16 17.61
N GLU A 185 -23.61 2.27 18.82
CA GLU A 185 -22.19 2.11 19.07
C GLU A 185 -21.79 0.64 18.93
N LYS A 186 -20.64 0.42 18.29
CA LYS A 186 -19.95 -0.86 18.16
C LYS A 186 -18.47 -0.65 18.48
N MET A 187 -17.90 -1.55 19.27
CA MET A 187 -16.46 -1.60 19.48
C MET A 187 -15.81 -2.49 18.44
N GLN A 188 -14.72 -2.01 17.82
CA GLN A 188 -14.02 -2.71 16.74
C GLN A 188 -12.51 -2.60 16.95
N CYS A 189 -11.75 -3.57 16.44
CA CYS A 189 -10.29 -3.51 16.48
C CYS A 189 -9.76 -2.78 15.26
N SER A 190 -9.07 -1.66 15.47
CA SER A 190 -8.22 -1.02 14.47
C SER A 190 -6.85 -1.72 14.49
N CYS A 191 -6.46 -2.29 13.36
CA CYS A 191 -5.25 -3.10 13.26
C CYS A 191 -4.03 -2.27 12.91
N ASN A 192 -2.90 -2.63 13.49
CA ASN A 192 -1.61 -2.06 13.08
C ASN A 192 -1.23 -2.56 11.69
N VAL A 193 -0.29 -1.85 11.07
CA VAL A 193 0.25 -2.19 9.75
C VAL A 193 0.68 -3.65 9.69
N GLY A 194 0.29 -4.32 8.60
CA GLY A 194 0.63 -5.71 8.31
C GLY A 194 -0.22 -6.75 9.03
N PHE A 195 -1.27 -6.35 9.75
CA PHE A 195 -2.25 -7.23 10.37
C PHE A 195 -3.68 -6.90 9.95
N SER A 196 -4.55 -7.92 9.93
CA SER A 196 -5.96 -7.84 9.54
C SER A 196 -6.82 -8.82 10.33
N GLY A 197 -8.14 -8.80 10.08
CA GLY A 197 -9.11 -9.64 10.78
C GLY A 197 -9.88 -8.88 11.85
N VAL A 198 -10.97 -9.49 12.35
CA VAL A 198 -11.90 -8.86 13.32
C VAL A 198 -11.20 -8.51 14.64
N HIS A 199 -10.15 -9.26 14.97
CA HIS A 199 -9.32 -9.07 16.14
C HIS A 199 -7.85 -8.83 15.77
N CYS A 200 -7.54 -8.42 14.54
CA CYS A 200 -6.16 -8.22 14.07
C CYS A 200 -5.29 -9.48 14.20
N GLU A 201 -5.92 -10.66 14.12
CA GLU A 201 -5.28 -11.95 14.35
C GLU A 201 -4.55 -12.52 13.14
N LYS A 202 -4.78 -11.98 11.95
CA LYS A 202 -4.21 -12.46 10.70
C LYS A 202 -3.07 -11.54 10.27
N GLU A 203 -1.95 -12.12 9.88
CA GLU A 203 -0.92 -11.38 9.14
C GLU A 203 -1.42 -11.10 7.73
N MET A 204 -1.18 -9.90 7.23
CA MET A 204 -1.42 -9.58 5.83
C MET A 204 -0.36 -10.24 4.96
N GLU A 205 -0.78 -10.85 3.85
CA GLU A 205 0.16 -11.39 2.87
C GLU A 205 1.04 -10.25 2.31
N SER A 206 2.34 -10.50 2.19
CA SER A 206 3.22 -9.63 1.41
C SER A 206 2.97 -9.85 -0.07
N ILE A 207 3.12 -8.81 -0.88
CA ILE A 207 3.13 -9.01 -2.33
C ILE A 207 4.45 -9.64 -2.76
N GLU A 208 4.38 -10.46 -3.80
CA GLU A 208 5.57 -10.95 -4.49
C GLU A 208 5.93 -10.02 -5.64
N MET A 209 7.23 -9.75 -5.80
CA MET A 209 7.78 -9.08 -6.98
C MET A 209 8.60 -10.08 -7.78
N MET A 210 8.34 -10.13 -9.08
CA MET A 210 9.17 -10.83 -10.03
C MET A 210 10.24 -9.87 -10.56
N SER A 211 11.48 -10.33 -10.67
CA SER A 211 12.55 -9.55 -11.30
C SER A 211 13.13 -10.27 -12.48
N THR A 212 13.28 -9.52 -13.57
CA THR A 212 13.91 -9.96 -14.80
C THR A 212 15.14 -9.09 -15.04
N TYR A 213 16.30 -9.72 -15.24
CA TYR A 213 17.54 -9.02 -15.55
C TYR A 213 17.93 -9.25 -17.01
N GLY A 214 18.24 -8.15 -17.71
CA GLY A 214 18.93 -8.21 -18.98
C GLY A 214 20.43 -8.30 -18.74
N VAL A 215 21.06 -9.32 -19.31
CA VAL A 215 22.50 -9.56 -19.17
C VAL A 215 23.17 -9.51 -20.53
N ASP A 216 24.31 -8.83 -20.62
CA ASP A 216 25.15 -8.87 -21.82
C ASP A 216 26.01 -10.14 -21.77
N PRO A 217 25.77 -11.15 -22.63
CA PRO A 217 26.51 -12.40 -22.61
C PRO A 217 28.02 -12.22 -22.86
N LYS A 218 28.45 -11.09 -23.46
CA LYS A 218 29.88 -10.78 -23.67
C LYS A 218 30.57 -10.23 -22.42
N LYS A 219 29.80 -9.72 -21.46
CA LYS A 219 30.26 -9.24 -20.15
C LYS A 219 29.96 -10.23 -19.02
N PHE A 220 29.33 -11.36 -19.35
CA PHE A 220 28.82 -12.29 -18.36
C PHE A 220 29.91 -13.19 -17.81
N GLU A 221 30.56 -12.76 -16.72
CA GLU A 221 31.34 -13.68 -15.89
C GLU A 221 30.41 -14.54 -15.04
N ILE A 222 30.76 -15.82 -14.86
CA ILE A 222 30.01 -16.81 -14.05
C ILE A 222 29.76 -16.30 -12.60
N GLY A 223 30.55 -15.33 -12.12
CA GLY A 223 30.35 -14.65 -10.84
C GLY A 223 29.11 -13.74 -10.77
N THR A 224 28.67 -13.14 -11.87
CA THR A 224 27.57 -12.15 -11.88
C THR A 224 26.20 -12.79 -11.65
N ALA A 225 25.95 -13.98 -12.19
CA ALA A 225 24.74 -14.74 -11.87
C ALA A 225 24.68 -15.07 -10.37
N LYS A 226 25.78 -15.59 -9.81
CA LYS A 226 25.89 -15.87 -8.38
C LYS A 226 25.69 -14.61 -7.53
N MET A 227 26.27 -13.48 -7.93
CA MET A 227 26.05 -12.19 -7.28
C MET A 227 24.57 -11.76 -7.29
N LEU A 228 23.86 -11.92 -8.41
CA LEU A 228 22.43 -11.60 -8.48
C LEU A 228 21.60 -12.48 -7.54
N TYR A 229 21.90 -13.78 -7.47
CA TYR A 229 21.25 -14.69 -6.52
C TYR A 229 21.59 -14.35 -5.06
N ASP A 230 22.84 -14.00 -4.76
CA ASP A 230 23.28 -13.59 -3.42
C ASP A 230 22.82 -12.16 -3.06
N SER A 231 22.26 -11.40 -4.01
CA SER A 231 21.84 -10.01 -3.82
C SER A 231 20.38 -9.81 -3.38
N VAL A 232 19.63 -10.89 -3.17
CA VAL A 232 18.32 -10.81 -2.54
C VAL A 232 18.52 -10.40 -1.08
N THR A 233 17.98 -9.25 -0.69
CA THR A 233 18.17 -8.68 0.65
C THR A 233 16.85 -8.29 1.27
N ASP A 234 16.85 -8.14 2.60
CA ASP A 234 15.69 -7.70 3.36
C ASP A 234 15.31 -6.30 2.94
N ASN A 235 14.02 -6.08 2.70
CA ASN A 235 13.53 -4.77 2.35
C ASN A 235 13.67 -3.83 3.56
N GLU A 236 14.46 -2.77 3.43
CA GLU A 236 14.63 -1.75 4.47
C GLU A 236 13.32 -1.06 4.88
N PHE A 237 12.31 -1.04 4.00
CA PHE A 237 10.99 -0.48 4.30
C PHE A 237 10.00 -1.52 4.84
N SER A 238 10.44 -2.74 5.17
CA SER A 238 9.58 -3.71 5.81
C SER A 238 9.23 -3.26 7.23
N GLU A 239 7.96 -2.89 7.45
CA GLU A 239 7.47 -2.47 8.76
C GLU A 239 7.13 -3.66 9.68
N VAL A 240 7.07 -4.87 9.14
CA VAL A 240 6.80 -6.09 9.90
C VAL A 240 7.93 -7.09 9.68
N SER A 241 8.62 -7.47 10.74
CA SER A 241 9.57 -8.59 10.70
C SER A 241 8.77 -9.89 10.52
N ARG A 242 8.90 -10.54 9.37
CA ARG A 242 8.32 -11.86 9.10
C ARG A 242 9.42 -12.89 8.90
N PRO A 243 9.19 -14.16 9.25
CA PRO A 243 10.12 -15.23 8.91
C PRO A 243 10.33 -15.23 7.39
N HIS A 244 11.59 -15.26 6.97
CA HIS A 244 11.93 -15.36 5.55
C HIS A 244 11.28 -16.60 4.94
N SER A 245 10.48 -16.39 3.89
CA SER A 245 9.95 -17.46 3.07
C SER A 245 10.95 -17.74 1.95
N SER A 246 11.50 -18.96 1.90
CA SER A 246 12.49 -19.40 0.90
C SER A 246 11.98 -19.42 -0.54
N HIS A 247 10.72 -19.04 -0.78
CA HIS A 247 10.04 -19.10 -2.07
C HIS A 247 10.46 -17.99 -3.07
N LEU A 248 11.19 -16.96 -2.64
CA LEU A 248 11.52 -15.80 -3.46
C LEU A 248 12.47 -16.07 -4.64
N LEU A 249 13.31 -17.11 -4.55
CA LEU A 249 14.25 -17.46 -5.63
C LEU A 249 13.55 -17.93 -6.92
N HIS A 250 12.31 -18.39 -6.84
CA HIS A 250 11.54 -18.80 -8.02
C HIS A 250 11.09 -17.62 -8.90
N ASN A 251 11.13 -16.40 -8.36
CA ASN A 251 10.65 -15.19 -9.02
C ASN A 251 11.77 -14.42 -9.76
N LEU A 252 12.99 -14.96 -9.77
CA LEU A 252 14.14 -14.47 -10.53
C LEU A 252 14.15 -15.06 -11.94
N ARG A 253 14.23 -14.19 -12.95
CA ARG A 253 14.46 -14.58 -14.34
C ARG A 253 15.69 -13.86 -14.89
N ILE A 254 16.59 -14.61 -15.51
CA ILE A 254 17.74 -14.08 -16.23
C ILE A 254 17.45 -14.33 -17.71
N ASN A 255 17.40 -13.25 -18.49
CA ASN A 255 17.23 -13.35 -19.94
C ASN A 255 18.58 -13.08 -20.59
N ASP A 256 19.17 -14.10 -21.19
CA ASP A 256 20.32 -13.94 -22.06
C ASP A 256 19.83 -13.39 -23.40
N ALA A 257 20.36 -12.24 -23.82
CA ALA A 257 20.05 -11.63 -25.11
C ALA A 257 20.58 -12.46 -26.30
#